data_AF-A0A971TF66-F1
#
_entry.id   AF-A0A971TF66-F1
#
_cell.length_a   1.000
_cell.length_b   1.000
_cell.length_c   1.000
_cell.angle_alpha   90.00
_cell.angle_beta   90.00
_cell.angle_gamma   90.00
#
_symmetry.space_group_name_H-M   'P 1'
#
loop_
_entity.id
_entity.type
_entity.pdbx_description
1 polymer ?
#
loop_
_entity_poly.entity_id
_entity_poly.type
_entity_poly.pdbx_seq_one_letter_code
_entity_poly.pdbx_strand_id
1 'polypeptide(L)'
;MSPLLYIILLTAVLLLMLYWVLSSLSPGQERRVRVPDRGFAFESAQELFKYLETGEFYLPGDSIKLMPTESGHLRAYWHLKQEKWQEILKQVDKKSGEEGLVLRLHQGEDSYQEVRIKKPAGSYDWEVTGESPCSISLGIKSRDNYTPVLTSGELKQTKMLDAD
;
A
#
# COMPACT_ATOMS: atom_id res chain seq x y z
N MET A 1 -34.71 49.02 8.58
CA MET A 1 -33.92 47.97 7.90
C MET A 1 -33.45 47.01 8.96
N SER A 2 -33.89 45.74 8.93
CA SER A 2 -33.66 44.81 10.04
C SER A 2 -32.30 44.12 9.86
N PRO A 3 -31.25 44.49 10.64
CA PRO A 3 -29.93 43.88 10.54
C PRO A 3 -29.98 42.36 10.78
N LEU A 4 -31.00 41.88 11.50
CA LEU A 4 -31.24 40.46 11.72
C LEU A 4 -31.59 39.73 10.43
N LEU A 5 -32.37 40.34 9.53
CA LEU A 5 -32.69 39.73 8.23
C LEU A 5 -31.44 39.60 7.35
N TYR A 6 -30.55 40.59 7.40
CA TYR A 6 -29.28 40.53 6.68
C TYR A 6 -28.39 39.40 7.20
N ILE A 7 -28.27 39.25 8.52
CA ILE A 7 -27.48 38.17 9.13
C ILE A 7 -28.05 36.80 8.76
N ILE A 8 -29.38 36.63 8.84
CA ILE A 8 -30.04 35.36 8.50
C ILE A 8 -29.86 35.02 7.00
N LEU A 9 -29.97 36.01 6.12
CA LEU A 9 -29.74 35.81 4.69
C LEU A 9 -28.28 35.42 4.41
N LEU A 10 -27.34 36.09 5.04
CA LEU A 10 -25.90 35.84 4.89
C LEU A 10 -25.55 34.42 5.35
N THR A 11 -26.05 33.99 6.50
CA THR A 11 -25.80 32.64 7.03
C THR A 11 -26.42 31.57 6.16
N ALA A 12 -27.62 31.78 5.61
CA ALA A 12 -28.25 30.84 4.69
C ALA A 12 -27.44 30.65 3.40
N VAL A 13 -26.92 31.74 2.82
CA VAL A 13 -26.07 31.69 1.62
C VAL A 13 -24.76 30.94 1.91
N LEU A 14 -24.14 31.20 3.06
CA LEU A 14 -22.92 30.52 3.49
C LEU A 14 -23.12 29.01 3.66
N LEU A 15 -24.22 28.61 4.29
CA LEU A 15 -24.57 27.20 4.44
C LEU A 15 -24.83 26.52 3.09
N LEU A 16 -25.46 27.23 2.14
CA LEU A 16 -25.73 26.70 0.81
C LEU A 16 -24.44 26.49 0.00
N MET A 17 -23.50 27.43 0.06
CA MET A 17 -22.16 27.28 -0.51
C MET A 17 -21.41 26.10 0.10
N LEU A 18 -21.42 25.98 1.42
CA LEU A 18 -20.76 24.89 2.14
C LEU A 18 -21.35 23.53 1.74
N TYR A 19 -22.67 23.44 1.66
CA TYR A 19 -23.38 22.26 1.20
C TYR A 19 -22.98 21.89 -0.24
N TRP A 20 -22.87 22.87 -1.14
CA TRP A 20 -22.44 22.66 -2.52
C TRP A 20 -21.02 22.11 -2.61
N VAL A 21 -20.07 22.68 -1.88
CA VAL A 21 -18.68 22.21 -1.86
C VAL A 21 -18.62 20.77 -1.32
N LEU A 22 -19.26 20.51 -0.18
CA LEU A 22 -19.31 19.18 0.43
C LEU A 22 -20.00 18.15 -0.47
N SER A 23 -21.03 18.55 -1.21
CA SER A 23 -21.74 17.67 -2.15
C SER A 23 -20.93 17.43 -3.43
N SER A 24 -20.16 18.41 -3.91
CA SER A 24 -19.24 18.24 -5.04
C SER A 24 -18.06 17.32 -4.71
N LEU A 25 -17.68 17.25 -3.44
CA LEU A 25 -16.66 16.35 -2.90
C LEU A 25 -17.22 14.97 -2.56
N SER A 26 -18.52 14.74 -2.76
CA SER A 26 -19.08 13.41 -2.61
C SER A 26 -18.34 12.47 -3.58
N PRO A 27 -17.76 11.35 -3.10
CA PRO A 27 -17.07 10.38 -3.93
C PRO A 27 -18.13 9.59 -4.71
N GLY A 28 -18.78 10.28 -5.63
CA GLY A 28 -19.70 9.74 -6.61
C GLY A 28 -18.88 8.95 -7.60
N GLN A 29 -18.60 7.69 -7.22
CA GLN A 29 -18.27 6.60 -8.12
C GLN A 29 -17.04 6.89 -8.97
N GLU A 30 -15.89 6.33 -8.58
CA GLU A 30 -14.74 6.11 -9.47
C GLU A 30 -15.22 5.37 -10.73
N ARG A 31 -15.77 6.11 -11.71
CA ARG A 31 -15.82 5.67 -13.08
C ARG A 31 -14.37 5.52 -13.44
N ARG A 32 -13.88 4.28 -13.39
CA ARG A 32 -12.65 3.88 -14.08
C ARG A 32 -12.73 4.51 -15.46
N VAL A 33 -11.98 5.59 -15.66
CA VAL A 33 -11.88 6.25 -16.96
C VAL A 33 -11.26 5.20 -17.85
N ARG A 34 -12.09 4.55 -18.66
CA ARG A 34 -11.62 3.61 -19.67
C ARG A 34 -10.89 4.47 -20.68
N VAL A 35 -9.56 4.46 -20.59
CA VAL A 35 -8.70 5.14 -21.56
C VAL A 35 -9.12 4.64 -22.95
N PRO A 36 -9.55 5.52 -23.86
CA PRO A 36 -9.96 5.09 -25.18
C PRO A 36 -8.74 4.56 -25.94
N ASP A 37 -8.91 3.39 -26.58
CA ASP A 37 -7.95 2.67 -27.42
C ASP A 37 -7.62 3.40 -28.75
N ARG A 38 -7.57 4.73 -28.72
CA ARG A 38 -7.05 5.51 -29.84
C ARG A 38 -5.55 5.53 -29.66
N GLY A 39 -4.83 5.03 -30.65
CA GLY A 39 -3.36 4.96 -30.69
C GLY A 39 -2.72 6.31 -30.35
N PHE A 40 -2.52 6.55 -29.06
CA PHE A 40 -1.63 7.58 -28.57
C PHE A 40 -0.24 7.11 -28.95
N ALA A 41 0.36 7.75 -29.95
CA ALA A 41 1.81 7.76 -30.08
C ALA A 41 2.33 8.48 -28.84
N PHE A 42 2.64 7.69 -27.81
CA PHE A 42 3.23 8.18 -26.59
C PHE A 42 4.65 8.62 -26.94
N GLU A 43 4.84 9.88 -27.29
CA GLU A 43 6.16 10.50 -27.29
C GLU A 43 6.61 10.52 -25.83
N SER A 44 7.37 9.49 -25.46
CA SER A 44 7.91 9.36 -24.11
C SER A 44 8.85 10.54 -23.88
N ALA A 45 8.49 11.38 -22.90
CA ALA A 45 9.41 12.34 -22.32
C ALA A 45 10.55 11.57 -21.62
N GLN A 46 11.55 11.13 -22.39
CA GLN A 46 12.70 10.35 -21.90
C GLN A 46 13.41 11.05 -20.73
N GLU A 47 13.28 12.37 -20.61
CA GLU A 47 13.85 13.14 -19.50
C GLU A 47 13.11 12.97 -18.16
N LEU A 48 11.82 12.61 -18.15
CA LEU A 48 11.10 12.25 -16.92
C LEU A 48 11.45 10.82 -16.46
N PHE A 49 11.98 9.97 -17.35
CA PHE A 49 12.37 8.59 -17.03
C PHE A 49 13.80 8.48 -16.47
N LYS A 50 14.67 9.50 -16.64
CA LYS A 50 16.00 9.51 -16.01
C LYS A 50 15.97 9.47 -14.48
N TYR A 51 14.87 9.90 -13.86
CA TYR A 51 14.66 9.78 -12.41
C TYR A 51 13.94 8.49 -11.99
N LEU A 52 13.51 7.65 -12.93
CA LEU A 52 12.93 6.34 -12.68
C LEU A 52 13.98 5.21 -12.80
N GLU A 53 15.24 5.54 -13.06
CA GLU A 53 16.35 4.59 -13.25
C GLU A 53 16.80 3.86 -11.97
N THR A 54 16.19 4.09 -10.81
CA THR A 54 16.37 3.21 -9.64
C THR A 54 15.35 2.09 -9.63
N GLY A 55 15.44 1.23 -10.65
CA GLY A 55 14.81 -0.09 -10.69
C GLY A 55 13.30 -0.09 -10.85
N GLU A 56 12.84 -0.44 -12.06
CA GLU A 56 11.45 -0.77 -12.38
C GLU A 56 10.75 -1.44 -11.18
N PHE A 57 9.93 -0.67 -10.47
CA PHE A 57 9.07 -1.20 -9.42
C PHE A 57 7.87 -1.89 -10.08
N TYR A 58 8.15 -2.96 -10.84
CA TYR A 58 7.13 -3.86 -11.33
C TYR A 58 6.90 -4.93 -10.26
N LEU A 59 5.76 -4.85 -9.58
CA LEU A 59 5.33 -5.87 -8.63
C LEU A 59 4.29 -6.77 -9.29
N PRO A 60 4.69 -7.91 -9.88
CA PRO A 60 3.78 -8.81 -10.57
C PRO A 60 2.66 -9.28 -9.62
N GLY A 61 1.51 -9.66 -10.18
CA GLY A 61 0.44 -10.22 -9.37
C GLY A 61 0.89 -11.48 -8.64
N ASP A 62 0.54 -11.57 -7.36
CA ASP A 62 0.95 -12.61 -6.40
C ASP A 62 2.44 -12.57 -6.03
N SER A 63 2.97 -11.37 -5.83
CA SER A 63 4.36 -11.21 -5.40
C SER A 63 4.49 -10.29 -4.19
N ILE A 64 5.62 -10.47 -3.51
CA ILE A 64 6.05 -9.68 -2.38
C ILE A 64 7.52 -9.29 -2.60
N LYS A 65 7.85 -8.03 -2.37
CA LYS A 65 9.20 -7.50 -2.54
C LYS A 65 9.57 -6.65 -1.32
N LEU A 66 10.80 -6.83 -0.85
CA LEU A 66 11.40 -6.01 0.19
C LEU A 66 12.42 -5.09 -0.47
N MET A 67 12.37 -3.79 -0.18
CA MET A 67 13.32 -2.82 -0.70
C MET A 67 13.87 -1.96 0.43
N PRO A 68 15.18 -1.66 0.43
CA PRO A 68 15.73 -0.66 1.32
C PRO A 68 15.26 0.73 0.89
N THR A 69 15.03 1.59 1.87
CA THR A 69 14.71 3.01 1.68
C THR A 69 15.91 3.84 2.11
N GLU A 70 16.09 5.03 1.52
CA GLU A 70 17.26 5.91 1.75
C GLU A 70 17.45 6.31 3.23
N SER A 71 16.39 6.24 4.03
CA SER A 71 16.40 6.60 5.46
C SER A 71 16.74 5.44 6.40
N GLY A 72 17.22 4.29 5.90
CA GLY A 72 17.51 3.11 6.72
C GLY A 72 16.27 2.30 7.12
N HIS A 73 15.10 2.62 6.58
CA HIS A 73 13.90 1.79 6.71
C HIS A 73 13.88 0.69 5.65
N LEU A 74 13.16 -0.41 5.93
CA LEU A 74 12.82 -1.41 4.92
C LEU A 74 11.35 -1.27 4.56
N ARG A 75 11.08 -0.99 3.28
CA ARG A 75 9.72 -0.95 2.75
C ARG A 75 9.40 -2.25 2.08
N ALA A 76 8.36 -2.91 2.55
CA ALA A 76 7.81 -4.06 1.86
C ALA A 76 6.62 -3.65 1.01
N TYR A 77 6.50 -4.31 -0.11
CA TYR A 77 5.38 -4.19 -1.00
C TYR A 77 4.79 -5.55 -1.29
N TRP A 78 3.47 -5.64 -1.31
CA TRP A 78 2.76 -6.85 -1.71
C TRP A 78 1.68 -6.52 -2.72
N HIS A 79 1.46 -7.45 -3.63
CA HIS A 79 0.36 -7.39 -4.59
C HIS A 79 -0.17 -8.80 -4.82
N LEU A 80 -1.41 -9.04 -4.38
CA LEU A 80 -2.14 -10.26 -4.62
C LEU A 80 -3.19 -10.03 -5.71
N LYS A 81 -3.32 -10.99 -6.63
CA LYS A 81 -4.44 -11.01 -7.57
C LYS A 81 -5.76 -11.20 -6.81
N GLN A 82 -6.83 -10.64 -7.36
CA GLN A 82 -8.15 -10.70 -6.75
C GLN A 82 -8.62 -12.15 -6.51
N GLU A 83 -8.29 -13.07 -7.41
CA GLU A 83 -8.63 -14.49 -7.29
C GLU A 83 -7.98 -15.14 -6.06
N LYS A 84 -6.65 -15.02 -5.92
CA LYS A 84 -5.92 -15.52 -4.75
C LYS A 84 -6.36 -14.84 -3.46
N TRP A 85 -6.60 -13.53 -3.50
CA TRP A 85 -7.10 -12.81 -2.33
C TRP A 85 -8.42 -13.39 -1.82
N GLN A 86 -9.37 -13.65 -2.71
CA GLN A 86 -10.66 -14.24 -2.36
C GLN A 86 -10.51 -15.68 -1.86
N GLU A 87 -9.60 -16.46 -2.43
CA GLU A 87 -9.29 -17.80 -1.94
C GLU A 87 -8.73 -17.77 -0.51
N ILE A 88 -7.78 -16.88 -0.23
CA ILE A 88 -7.19 -16.71 1.10
C ILE A 88 -8.24 -16.24 2.10
N LEU A 89 -9.07 -15.26 1.74
CA LEU A 89 -10.17 -14.82 2.61
C LEU A 89 -11.16 -15.95 2.93
N LYS A 90 -11.50 -16.81 1.95
CA LYS A 90 -12.34 -17.99 2.21
C LYS A 90 -11.68 -18.99 3.16
N GLN A 91 -10.36 -19.14 3.10
CA GLN A 91 -9.64 -20.03 4.02
C GLN A 91 -9.63 -19.45 5.45
N VAL A 92 -9.40 -18.15 5.58
CA VAL A 92 -9.43 -17.42 6.87
C VAL A 92 -10.83 -17.43 7.48
N ASP A 93 -11.88 -17.15 6.70
CA ASP A 93 -13.26 -17.09 7.18
C ASP A 93 -13.81 -18.47 7.57
N LYS A 94 -13.34 -19.55 6.91
CA LYS A 94 -13.68 -20.93 7.28
C LYS A 94 -13.14 -21.36 8.65
N LYS A 95 -12.10 -20.70 9.16
CA LYS A 95 -11.36 -21.13 10.34
C LYS A 95 -11.43 -20.10 11.48
N SER A 96 -12.65 -19.74 11.89
CA SER A 96 -12.94 -18.97 13.11
C SER A 96 -12.33 -17.54 13.16
N GLY A 97 -13.07 -16.60 13.74
CA GLY A 97 -12.85 -15.14 13.64
C GLY A 97 -11.56 -14.55 14.24
N GLU A 98 -10.57 -15.37 14.57
CA GLU A 98 -9.25 -14.93 15.03
C GLU A 98 -8.14 -15.13 13.98
N GLU A 99 -8.41 -15.84 12.89
CA GLU A 99 -7.46 -15.95 11.78
C GLU A 99 -7.37 -14.63 11.00
N GLY A 100 -6.14 -14.24 10.67
CA GLY A 100 -5.88 -12.99 9.99
C GLY A 100 -4.68 -13.10 9.07
N LEU A 101 -4.72 -12.34 7.98
CA LEU A 101 -3.58 -12.21 7.09
C LEU A 101 -2.52 -11.31 7.75
N VAL A 102 -1.30 -11.80 7.81
CA VAL A 102 -0.18 -11.13 8.48
C VAL A 102 1.04 -11.10 7.57
N LEU A 103 1.66 -9.93 7.52
CA LEU A 103 2.98 -9.72 6.99
C LEU A 103 3.99 -9.95 8.12
N ARG A 104 4.90 -10.90 7.94
CA ARG A 104 5.94 -11.21 8.90
C ARG A 104 7.30 -10.87 8.30
N LEU A 105 7.99 -9.93 8.92
CA LEU A 105 9.38 -9.61 8.63
C LEU A 105 10.26 -10.47 9.54
N HIS A 106 11.14 -11.28 8.96
CA HIS A 106 12.16 -12.05 9.67
C HIS A 106 13.46 -11.26 9.67
N GLN A 107 14.06 -11.11 10.85
CA GLN A 107 15.34 -10.45 11.08
C GLN A 107 16.26 -11.45 11.78
N GLY A 108 17.24 -12.02 11.05
CA GLY A 108 18.09 -13.09 11.59
C GLY A 108 17.35 -14.42 11.79
N GLU A 109 17.84 -15.29 12.70
CA GLU A 109 17.31 -16.65 12.89
C GLU A 109 16.01 -16.71 13.71
N ASP A 110 15.87 -15.91 14.77
CA ASP A 110 14.77 -16.09 15.75
C ASP A 110 13.90 -14.84 15.99
N SER A 111 14.21 -13.71 15.37
CA SER A 111 13.46 -12.47 15.60
C SER A 111 12.54 -12.15 14.42
N TYR A 112 11.27 -11.87 14.72
CA TYR A 112 10.29 -11.51 13.71
C TYR A 112 9.35 -10.42 14.19
N GLN A 113 8.90 -9.59 13.25
CA GLN A 113 7.88 -8.57 13.46
C GLN A 113 6.66 -8.86 12.59
N GLU A 114 5.47 -8.64 13.13
CA GLU A 114 4.21 -8.99 12.47
C GLU A 114 3.27 -7.79 12.34
N VAL A 115 2.68 -7.65 11.16
CA VAL A 115 1.72 -6.60 10.86
C VAL A 115 0.49 -7.20 10.17
N ARG A 116 -0.70 -6.89 10.69
CA ARG A 116 -1.96 -7.36 10.10
C ARG A 116 -2.29 -6.60 8.83
N ILE A 117 -2.60 -7.33 7.76
CA ILE A 117 -3.00 -6.75 6.47
C ILE A 117 -4.49 -6.94 6.25
N LYS A 118 -5.15 -5.89 5.75
CA LYS A 118 -6.58 -5.91 5.37
C LYS A 118 -6.81 -5.70 3.87
N LYS A 119 -5.76 -5.43 3.10
CA LYS A 119 -5.86 -5.08 1.67
C LYS A 119 -5.03 -6.04 0.80
N PRO A 120 -5.50 -6.38 -0.41
CA PRO A 120 -4.79 -7.28 -1.33
C PRO A 120 -3.48 -6.71 -1.88
N ALA A 121 -3.35 -5.39 -1.90
CA ALA A 121 -2.15 -4.70 -2.34
C ALA A 121 -1.84 -3.52 -1.41
N GLY A 122 -0.56 -3.23 -1.24
CA GLY A 122 -0.11 -2.13 -0.43
C GLY A 122 1.40 -2.16 -0.16
N SER A 123 1.81 -1.24 0.69
CA SER A 123 3.16 -1.14 1.21
C SER A 123 3.15 -0.92 2.72
N TYR A 124 4.21 -1.33 3.39
CA TYR A 124 4.42 -1.09 4.82
C TYR A 124 5.91 -0.87 5.09
N ASP A 125 6.19 0.09 5.96
CA ASP A 125 7.54 0.52 6.30
C ASP A 125 7.93 -0.01 7.67
N TRP A 126 9.05 -0.71 7.71
CA TRP A 126 9.67 -1.16 8.95
C TRP A 126 10.90 -0.34 9.28
N GLU A 127 11.00 0.03 10.54
CA GLU A 127 12.25 0.47 11.14
C GLU A 127 13.04 -0.78 11.52
N VAL A 128 14.18 -0.98 10.86
CA VAL A 128 15.08 -2.11 11.15
C VAL A 128 16.37 -1.56 11.71
N THR A 129 16.64 -1.90 12.97
CA THR A 129 17.82 -1.45 13.70
C THR A 129 18.86 -2.57 13.70
N GLY A 130 19.49 -2.85 12.55
CA GLY A 130 20.57 -3.85 12.49
C GLY A 130 20.94 -4.33 11.08
N GLU A 131 22.16 -4.87 10.95
CA GLU A 131 22.74 -5.37 9.69
C GLU A 131 22.35 -6.84 9.37
N SER A 132 21.31 -7.36 10.02
CA SER A 132 20.89 -8.76 9.84
C SER A 132 20.23 -9.00 8.48
N PRO A 133 20.40 -10.19 7.87
CA PRO A 133 19.65 -10.55 6.68
C PRO A 133 18.15 -10.50 6.99
N CYS A 134 17.41 -9.80 6.14
CA CYS A 134 15.97 -9.60 6.30
C CYS A 134 15.22 -10.30 5.17
N SER A 135 14.19 -11.07 5.53
CA SER A 135 13.26 -11.66 4.57
C SER A 135 11.84 -11.36 5.00
N ILE A 136 10.92 -11.30 4.05
CA ILE A 136 9.51 -11.04 4.36
C ILE A 136 8.62 -12.14 3.83
N SER A 137 7.66 -12.55 4.66
CA SER A 137 6.65 -13.52 4.29
C SER A 137 5.25 -12.98 4.55
N LEU A 138 4.37 -13.13 3.56
CA LEU A 138 2.94 -12.92 3.72
C LEU A 138 2.31 -14.27 4.02
N GLY A 139 1.52 -14.37 5.09
CA GLY A 139 0.94 -15.63 5.51
C GLY A 139 -0.35 -15.47 6.29
N ILE A 140 -0.99 -16.60 6.52
CA ILE A 140 -2.19 -16.70 7.35
C ILE A 140 -1.73 -17.06 8.76
N LYS A 141 -2.09 -16.23 9.74
CA LYS A 141 -1.87 -16.52 11.15
C LYS A 141 -3.15 -17.09 11.76
N SER A 142 -3.03 -18.29 12.30
CA SER A 142 -3.96 -18.93 13.23
C SER A 142 -3.34 -18.95 14.63
N ARG A 143 -4.16 -19.08 15.69
CA ARG A 143 -3.78 -18.84 17.11
C ARG A 143 -2.30 -19.08 17.43
N ASP A 144 -1.79 -20.28 17.15
CA ASP A 144 -0.40 -20.66 17.39
C ASP A 144 0.39 -21.04 16.12
N ASN A 145 -0.25 -20.99 14.95
CA ASN A 145 0.34 -21.46 13.69
C ASN A 145 0.39 -20.37 12.63
N TYR A 146 1.53 -20.28 11.95
CA TYR A 146 1.72 -19.38 10.82
C TYR A 146 1.98 -20.18 9.54
N THR A 147 1.16 -19.97 8.52
CA THR A 147 1.33 -20.59 7.21
C THR A 147 1.77 -19.53 6.20
N PRO A 148 3.04 -19.54 5.74
CA PRO A 148 3.49 -18.62 4.71
C PRO A 148 2.80 -18.94 3.37
N VAL A 149 2.28 -17.91 2.72
CA VAL A 149 1.62 -17.96 1.40
C VAL A 149 2.53 -17.40 0.32
N LEU A 150 3.25 -16.31 0.61
CA LEU A 150 4.29 -15.74 -0.24
C LEU A 150 5.52 -15.43 0.59
N THR A 151 6.69 -15.62 0.01
CA THR A 151 7.98 -15.27 0.62
C THR A 151 8.77 -14.43 -0.38
N SER A 152 9.46 -13.41 0.12
CA SER A 152 10.42 -12.65 -0.67
C SER A 152 11.76 -13.38 -0.72
N GLY A 153 12.61 -13.00 -1.68
CA GLY A 153 14.04 -13.27 -1.57
C GLY A 153 14.64 -12.61 -0.32
N GLU A 154 15.73 -13.18 0.18
CA GLU A 154 16.51 -12.59 1.26
C GLU A 154 17.22 -11.33 0.77
N LEU A 155 17.12 -10.25 1.56
CA LEU A 155 17.87 -9.02 1.34
C LEU A 155 18.99 -8.96 2.37
N LYS A 156 20.24 -9.04 1.90
CA LYS A 156 21.41 -8.67 2.71
C LYS A 156 21.56 -7.16 2.63
N GLN A 157 21.42 -6.46 3.76
CA GLN A 157 21.79 -5.05 3.83
C GLN A 157 23.29 -4.93 3.56
N THR A 158 23.65 -4.48 2.36
CA THR A 158 25.03 -4.16 2.02
C THR A 158 25.14 -2.66 2.24
N LYS A 159 25.98 -2.23 3.19
CA LYS A 159 26.34 -0.82 3.35
C LYS A 159 26.76 -0.28 1.98
N MET A 160 26.06 0.74 1.47
CA MET A 160 26.69 1.71 0.59
C MET A 160 27.75 2.38 1.46
N LEU A 161 28.98 1.86 1.35
CA LEU A 161 30.16 2.58 1.79
C LEU A 161 30.15 3.91 1.05
N ASP A 162 30.01 5.00 1.81
CA ASP A 162 30.36 6.34 1.36
C ASP A 162 31.74 6.25 0.70
N ALA A 163 31.79 6.56 -0.60
CA ALA A 163 33.04 6.76 -1.30
C ALA A 163 33.57 8.15 -0.91
N ASP A 164 34.76 8.13 -0.30
CA ASP A 164 35.74 9.20 -0.01
C ASP A 164 35.37 10.67 -0.24
#